data_AF-A0A6J6N6C2-F1
#
_entry.id   AF-A0A6J6N6C2-F1
#
_cell.length_a   1.000
_cell.length_b   1.000
_cell.length_c   1.000
_cell.angle_alpha   90.00
_cell.angle_beta   90.00
_cell.angle_gamma   90.00
#
_symmetry.space_group_name_H-M   'P 1'
#
loop_
_entity.id
_entity.type
_entity.pdbx_description
1 polymer ?
#
loop_
_entity_poly.entity_id
_entity_poly.type
_entity_poly.pdbx_seq_one_letter_code
_entity_poly.pdbx_strand_id
1 'polypeptide(L)'
;MIPDADPKFAAYYVTMRSRSILLVVAVALLAACSDAATNSASPDSSESASTSAGVSTTTAAPLATTAPSVTALTNTTATPTVPTVPTAAAPATTAKPKAKPKTPAPTTTTSTVAPGPYNSALYADPARWICRGDVTNDVCDSSYPVTAVAADGTLTINPSDIAVDPPIDCFYVYPTTSEDATMASDFTAGAEINTTIMQAARFNQVCRVFAPIYRSVTSAGLSRAFSAGDPQFPAAWNQAYLDVLDAWRQYLAHDNNGRPVVIIAHSQGSFHVVRLLKEEVDPKPEQRNLVVSAIVAGTSFQVAAGRDVGGDTQNMPLCRSNIQFGCVITFQTFRDNVPPQPGTLFGAPGATTDSACTNPAALAGGPALLDAAAPVGPWIFASSYTGPSITSRFMSAPGLVTGECKVLNGYHYLAVTINADPTDARTDDIRGDSAPNWGLHAVDLNLPQESLISVVRSQAAAFLSR
;
A
#
# COMPACT_ATOMS: atom_id res chain seq x y z
N MET A 1 -18.94 23.34 14.59
CA MET A 1 -17.71 24.15 14.43
C MET A 1 -16.66 23.21 13.87
N ILE A 2 -16.27 23.45 12.62
CA ILE A 2 -15.24 22.69 11.93
C ILE A 2 -13.90 23.18 12.51
N PRO A 3 -13.00 22.32 13.03
CA PRO A 3 -11.64 22.76 13.33
C PRO A 3 -11.01 23.21 12.01
N ASP A 4 -10.55 24.46 11.97
CA ASP A 4 -9.84 25.04 10.83
C ASP A 4 -8.77 24.07 10.30
N ALA A 5 -8.68 23.97 8.97
CA ALA A 5 -7.60 23.25 8.31
C ALA A 5 -6.26 23.76 8.86
N ASP A 6 -5.45 22.87 9.44
CA ASP A 6 -4.19 23.23 10.08
C ASP A 6 -3.26 23.94 9.06
N PRO A 7 -2.93 25.23 9.27
CA PRO A 7 -2.05 25.97 8.38
C PRO A 7 -0.61 25.42 8.31
N LYS A 8 -0.21 24.53 9.23
CA LYS A 8 1.08 23.84 9.19
C LYS A 8 1.19 22.83 8.06
N PHE A 9 0.07 22.20 7.68
CA PHE A 9 0.04 21.21 6.59
C PHE A 9 0.33 21.87 5.22
N ALA A 10 -0.10 23.12 5.02
CA ALA A 10 0.16 23.90 3.80
C ALA A 10 1.62 24.37 3.67
N ALA A 11 2.31 24.61 4.79
CA ALA A 11 3.68 25.12 4.78
C ALA A 11 4.74 24.05 4.41
N TYR A 12 4.46 22.77 4.68
CA TYR A 12 5.41 21.68 4.45
C TYR A 12 5.67 21.41 2.96
N TYR A 13 4.63 21.40 2.12
CA TYR A 13 4.76 21.06 0.69
C TYR A 13 5.35 22.18 -0.19
N VAL A 14 5.18 23.46 0.19
CA VAL A 14 5.83 24.58 -0.50
C VAL A 14 7.36 24.49 -0.39
N THR A 15 7.88 23.86 0.67
CA THR A 15 9.32 23.80 0.95
C THR A 15 10.04 22.71 0.13
N MET A 16 9.34 21.71 -0.43
CA MET A 16 9.94 20.65 -1.25
C MET A 16 10.29 21.09 -2.69
N ARG A 17 9.83 22.25 -3.16
CA ARG A 17 10.14 22.76 -4.52
C ARG A 17 11.63 23.10 -4.75
N SER A 18 12.47 23.01 -3.72
CA SER A 18 13.83 23.56 -3.75
C SER A 18 14.90 22.58 -3.30
N ARG A 19 15.03 21.40 -3.95
CA ARG A 19 16.28 20.61 -3.98
C ARG A 19 16.19 19.44 -4.95
N SER A 20 16.93 19.55 -6.06
CA SER A 20 17.19 18.47 -7.01
C SER A 20 18.38 17.62 -6.56
N ILE A 21 18.37 16.35 -7.00
CA ILE A 21 19.42 15.31 -6.95
C ILE A 21 19.32 14.33 -5.77
N LEU A 22 18.57 13.23 -5.97
CA LEU A 22 18.96 11.83 -5.68
C LEU A 22 17.84 10.88 -6.15
N LEU A 23 17.98 10.23 -7.33
CA LEU A 23 16.92 9.38 -7.91
C LEU A 23 17.24 7.88 -7.90
N VAL A 24 18.51 7.49 -7.73
CA VAL A 24 18.95 6.09 -7.88
C VAL A 24 18.89 5.30 -6.56
N VAL A 25 19.03 5.96 -5.41
CA VAL A 25 19.07 5.32 -4.09
C VAL A 25 17.65 4.92 -3.61
N ALA A 26 16.63 5.71 -3.96
CA ALA A 26 15.24 5.51 -3.57
C ALA A 26 14.60 4.23 -4.13
N VAL A 27 14.77 3.98 -5.43
CA VAL A 27 14.21 2.81 -6.12
C VAL A 27 14.91 1.53 -5.66
N ALA A 28 16.24 1.58 -5.45
CA ALA A 28 17.01 0.44 -4.95
C ALA A 28 16.64 0.07 -3.50
N LEU A 29 16.37 1.05 -2.63
CA LEU A 29 15.98 0.78 -1.24
C LEU A 29 14.62 0.09 -1.12
N LEU A 30 13.62 0.52 -1.89
CA LEU A 30 12.29 -0.09 -1.88
C LEU A 30 12.28 -1.46 -2.57
N ALA A 31 12.97 -1.61 -3.71
CA ALA A 31 13.14 -2.90 -4.38
C ALA A 31 13.91 -3.90 -3.51
N ALA A 32 14.99 -3.48 -2.83
CA ALA A 32 15.74 -4.33 -1.92
C ALA A 32 14.94 -4.71 -0.67
N CYS A 33 14.00 -3.88 -0.20
CA CYS A 33 13.09 -4.27 0.88
C CYS A 33 12.06 -5.30 0.42
N SER A 34 11.60 -5.23 -0.84
CA SER A 34 10.73 -6.24 -1.44
C SER A 34 11.46 -7.58 -1.67
N ASP A 35 12.75 -7.55 -2.03
CA ASP A 35 13.55 -8.76 -2.29
C ASP A 35 14.16 -9.38 -1.01
N ALA A 36 14.64 -8.59 -0.05
CA ALA A 36 15.25 -9.08 1.19
C ALA A 36 14.24 -9.80 2.11
N ALA A 37 12.95 -9.54 1.95
CA ALA A 37 11.87 -10.23 2.65
C ALA A 37 11.72 -11.71 2.24
N THR A 38 12.29 -12.13 1.09
CA THR A 38 12.21 -13.53 0.62
C THR A 38 13.19 -14.49 1.32
N ASN A 39 14.15 -13.97 2.11
CA ASN A 39 15.27 -14.76 2.64
C ASN A 39 15.36 -14.88 4.17
N SER A 40 14.30 -14.57 4.92
CA SER A 40 14.32 -14.74 6.39
C SER A 40 13.09 -15.45 6.93
N ALA A 41 13.09 -16.78 6.81
CA ALA A 41 12.21 -17.69 7.55
C ALA A 41 13.04 -18.61 8.46
N SER A 42 13.10 -18.28 9.76
CA SER A 42 13.13 -19.16 10.95
C SER A 42 13.95 -18.55 12.10
N PRO A 43 13.39 -18.38 13.31
CA PRO A 43 14.17 -18.13 14.51
C PRO A 43 14.29 -19.42 15.34
N ASP A 44 15.50 -19.76 15.79
CA ASP A 44 15.65 -20.56 17.00
C ASP A 44 16.98 -20.30 17.74
N SER A 45 16.83 -20.14 19.07
CA SER A 45 17.80 -20.29 20.19
C SER A 45 19.05 -19.39 20.33
N SER A 46 18.94 -18.42 21.26
CA SER A 46 19.70 -18.21 22.51
C SER A 46 21.25 -18.28 22.64
N GLU A 47 21.73 -17.30 23.43
CA GLU A 47 22.88 -17.27 24.38
C GLU A 47 24.20 -16.51 24.05
N SER A 48 24.25 -15.27 24.57
CA SER A 48 25.21 -14.67 25.53
C SER A 48 26.74 -14.69 25.32
N ALA A 49 27.33 -13.47 25.31
CA ALA A 49 28.24 -12.89 26.32
C ALA A 49 29.59 -12.29 25.81
N SER A 50 29.80 -11.02 26.21
CA SER A 50 31.05 -10.29 26.55
C SER A 50 32.12 -10.08 25.43
N THR A 51 32.90 -9.00 25.31
CA THR A 51 33.36 -7.94 26.23
C THR A 51 34.07 -6.82 25.42
N SER A 52 33.92 -5.58 25.88
CA SER A 52 34.91 -4.47 25.97
C SER A 52 35.71 -3.90 24.77
N ALA A 53 35.56 -2.57 24.66
CA ALA A 53 36.60 -1.52 24.60
C ALA A 53 37.16 -1.06 23.24
N GLY A 54 37.20 0.27 23.08
CA GLY A 54 38.09 0.94 22.12
C GLY A 54 37.54 2.25 21.55
N VAL A 55 37.53 3.32 22.34
CA VAL A 55 37.41 4.70 21.85
C VAL A 55 38.70 5.07 21.11
N SER A 56 38.60 5.63 19.90
CA SER A 56 39.58 6.60 19.40
C SER A 56 38.99 7.47 18.30
N THR A 57 38.98 8.76 18.59
CA THR A 57 38.69 9.90 17.72
C THR A 57 39.83 10.16 16.74
N THR A 58 39.54 10.53 15.49
CA THR A 58 40.28 11.57 14.74
C THR A 58 39.59 11.96 13.42
N THR A 59 39.19 13.24 13.36
CA THR A 59 39.37 14.25 12.28
C THR A 59 39.20 13.89 10.80
N ALA A 60 38.42 14.75 10.13
CA ALA A 60 38.05 14.73 8.72
C ALA A 60 38.94 15.61 7.81
N ALA A 61 38.81 15.29 6.51
CA ALA A 61 39.00 16.11 5.28
C ALA A 61 40.38 16.11 4.59
N PRO A 62 40.44 16.39 3.26
CA PRO A 62 39.48 16.12 2.18
C PRO A 62 40.14 15.40 0.97
N LEU A 63 39.36 14.70 0.13
CA LEU A 63 39.84 14.23 -1.19
C LEU A 63 39.26 15.07 -2.32
N ALA A 64 40.19 15.55 -3.14
CA ALA A 64 40.00 16.33 -4.34
C ALA A 64 39.49 15.47 -5.52
N THR A 65 38.75 16.16 -6.38
CA THR A 65 38.30 15.77 -7.72
C THR A 65 39.45 15.36 -8.64
N THR A 66 39.36 14.18 -9.26
CA THR A 66 39.86 13.94 -10.63
C THR A 66 39.07 12.81 -11.29
N ALA A 67 38.61 13.05 -12.52
CA ALA A 67 38.03 12.05 -13.40
C ALA A 67 39.11 11.10 -13.94
N PRO A 68 38.74 9.91 -14.45
CA PRO A 68 39.51 9.36 -15.55
C PRO A 68 38.66 8.93 -16.75
N SER A 69 39.31 9.14 -17.89
CA SER A 69 38.92 8.83 -19.24
C SER A 69 38.86 7.33 -19.52
N VAL A 70 38.07 7.03 -20.54
CA VAL A 70 37.81 5.73 -21.15
C VAL A 70 39.07 5.20 -21.85
N THR A 71 39.45 3.95 -21.55
CA THR A 71 40.31 3.14 -22.42
C THR A 71 39.77 1.71 -22.46
N ALA A 72 39.45 1.24 -23.65
CA ALA A 72 39.08 -0.14 -23.95
C ALA A 72 40.30 -1.07 -23.86
N LEU A 73 40.08 -2.35 -23.52
CA LEU A 73 40.42 -3.51 -24.37
C LEU A 73 40.23 -4.87 -23.62
N THR A 74 39.62 -5.78 -24.39
CA THR A 74 39.84 -7.23 -24.49
C THR A 74 39.30 -8.21 -23.44
N ASN A 75 38.36 -9.03 -23.95
CA ASN A 75 37.95 -10.35 -23.50
C ASN A 75 39.12 -11.30 -23.20
N THR A 76 38.96 -12.12 -22.17
CA THR A 76 39.48 -13.50 -22.19
C THR A 76 38.61 -14.41 -21.33
N THR A 77 38.13 -15.46 -21.97
CA THR A 77 37.35 -16.58 -21.48
C THR A 77 38.22 -17.51 -20.62
N ALA A 78 37.70 -17.97 -19.47
CA ALA A 78 38.27 -19.11 -18.75
C ALA A 78 37.14 -20.00 -18.17
N THR A 79 37.11 -21.23 -18.68
CA THR A 79 36.31 -22.40 -18.28
C THR A 79 36.60 -22.87 -16.85
N PRO A 80 35.61 -23.35 -16.08
CA PRO A 80 35.87 -24.03 -14.81
C PRO A 80 36.01 -25.55 -14.99
N THR A 81 37.07 -26.12 -14.43
CA THR A 81 37.33 -27.56 -14.29
C THR A 81 36.74 -28.11 -12.99
N VAL A 82 36.04 -29.23 -13.11
CA VAL A 82 35.44 -30.04 -12.02
C VAL A 82 36.48 -31.01 -11.47
N PRO A 83 36.59 -31.21 -10.14
CA PRO A 83 37.20 -32.40 -9.57
C PRO A 83 36.15 -33.41 -9.07
N THR A 84 36.48 -34.65 -9.38
CA THR A 84 35.80 -35.93 -9.22
C THR A 84 35.62 -36.44 -7.78
N VAL A 85 34.52 -37.17 -7.59
CA VAL A 85 34.20 -38.08 -6.47
C VAL A 85 35.08 -39.33 -6.48
N PRO A 86 35.47 -39.90 -5.32
CA PRO A 86 35.82 -41.32 -5.22
C PRO A 86 34.74 -42.14 -4.48
N THR A 87 34.47 -43.31 -5.06
CA THR A 87 33.47 -44.30 -4.65
C THR A 87 34.05 -45.36 -3.70
N ALA A 88 33.26 -45.68 -2.67
CA ALA A 88 33.07 -46.94 -1.92
C ALA A 88 34.26 -47.79 -1.41
N ALA A 89 34.15 -48.14 -0.11
CA ALA A 89 34.50 -49.46 0.42
C ALA A 89 33.48 -49.88 1.50
N ALA A 90 33.05 -51.14 1.47
CA ALA A 90 32.17 -51.81 2.46
C ALA A 90 32.94 -53.01 3.07
N PRO A 91 32.33 -53.84 3.96
CA PRO A 91 31.83 -53.53 5.30
C PRO A 91 32.54 -54.39 6.38
N ALA A 92 32.47 -53.98 7.66
CA ALA A 92 32.91 -54.81 8.79
C ALA A 92 31.75 -55.04 9.77
N THR A 93 31.45 -56.31 9.99
CA THR A 93 30.45 -56.87 10.91
C THR A 93 30.87 -56.79 12.37
N THR A 94 30.02 -56.30 13.26
CA THR A 94 30.11 -56.55 14.71
C THR A 94 28.72 -56.63 15.36
N ALA A 95 28.68 -57.28 16.52
CA ALA A 95 27.59 -58.09 17.05
C ALA A 95 26.44 -57.32 17.75
N LYS A 96 25.28 -58.00 17.80
CA LYS A 96 24.01 -57.57 18.39
C LYS A 96 24.00 -57.70 19.93
N PRO A 97 23.64 -56.66 20.71
CA PRO A 97 23.40 -56.81 22.15
C PRO A 97 21.96 -57.28 22.45
N LYS A 98 21.80 -58.08 23.50
CA LYS A 98 20.54 -58.64 24.03
C LYS A 98 19.62 -57.56 24.64
N ALA A 99 18.32 -57.73 24.43
CA ALA A 99 17.26 -56.87 24.96
C ALA A 99 17.07 -57.03 26.49
N LYS A 100 16.79 -55.90 27.16
CA LYS A 100 16.41 -55.80 28.59
C LYS A 100 14.89 -55.58 28.73
N PRO A 101 14.21 -56.04 29.80
CA PRO A 101 12.75 -56.01 29.90
C PRO A 101 12.20 -54.58 30.02
N LYS A 102 11.04 -54.35 29.37
CA LYS A 102 10.36 -53.05 29.25
C LYS A 102 9.43 -52.82 30.44
N THR A 103 9.74 -51.84 31.29
CA THR A 103 8.82 -51.30 32.31
C THR A 103 7.74 -50.43 31.62
N PRO A 104 6.45 -50.45 32.04
CA PRO A 104 5.44 -49.59 31.43
C PRO A 104 5.74 -48.12 31.72
N ALA A 105 5.72 -47.29 30.69
CA ALA A 105 5.86 -45.83 30.82
C ALA A 105 4.57 -45.23 31.41
N PRO A 106 4.66 -44.17 32.24
CA PRO A 106 3.49 -43.49 32.76
C PRO A 106 2.73 -42.81 31.61
N THR A 107 1.40 -42.99 31.59
CA THR A 107 0.53 -42.33 30.62
C THR A 107 0.40 -40.85 30.97
N THR A 108 1.22 -40.02 30.35
CA THR A 108 1.00 -38.57 30.33
C THR A 108 -0.10 -38.28 29.32
N THR A 109 -1.31 -37.99 29.80
CA THR A 109 -2.35 -37.37 28.98
C THR A 109 -1.90 -35.95 28.62
N THR A 110 -1.31 -35.78 27.45
CA THR A 110 -1.16 -34.48 26.80
C THR A 110 -2.55 -34.01 26.36
N SER A 111 -3.12 -33.09 27.14
CA SER A 111 -4.25 -32.28 26.67
C SER A 111 -3.73 -31.37 25.55
N THR A 112 -3.94 -31.77 24.30
CA THR A 112 -3.82 -30.90 23.13
C THR A 112 -5.02 -29.94 23.14
N VAL A 113 -4.92 -28.85 23.90
CA VAL A 113 -5.76 -27.68 23.67
C VAL A 113 -5.31 -27.13 22.32
N ALA A 114 -6.17 -27.20 21.31
CA ALA A 114 -5.92 -26.51 20.04
C ALA A 114 -5.59 -25.04 20.36
N PRO A 115 -4.53 -24.45 19.77
CA PRO A 115 -4.24 -23.04 20.03
C PRO A 115 -5.49 -22.23 19.73
N GLY A 116 -5.90 -21.39 20.69
CA GLY A 116 -7.06 -20.52 20.55
C GLY A 116 -6.90 -19.56 19.37
N PRO A 117 -7.94 -18.79 19.03
CA PRO A 117 -7.85 -17.79 17.97
C PRO A 117 -6.68 -16.83 18.24
N TYR A 118 -6.02 -16.37 17.17
CA TYR A 118 -4.94 -15.39 17.24
C TYR A 118 -5.36 -14.20 18.08
N ASN A 119 -4.53 -13.75 19.03
CA ASN A 119 -4.85 -12.60 19.87
C ASN A 119 -3.64 -11.67 19.94
N SER A 120 -3.79 -10.48 19.39
CA SER A 120 -2.74 -9.47 19.34
C SER A 120 -2.54 -8.80 20.70
N ALA A 121 -1.29 -8.63 21.11
CA ALA A 121 -0.96 -7.82 22.29
C ALA A 121 -1.15 -6.31 22.03
N LEU A 122 -1.15 -5.88 20.75
CA LEU A 122 -1.32 -4.49 20.37
C LEU A 122 -2.75 -4.24 19.90
N TYR A 123 -3.19 -4.94 18.86
CA TYR A 123 -4.41 -4.62 18.14
C TYR A 123 -5.68 -5.14 18.78
N ALA A 124 -5.62 -5.93 19.85
CA ALA A 124 -6.79 -6.20 20.66
C ALA A 124 -7.35 -4.91 21.30
N ASP A 125 -6.48 -3.93 21.58
CA ASP A 125 -6.84 -2.62 22.13
C ASP A 125 -7.51 -1.73 21.06
N PRO A 126 -8.76 -1.26 21.27
CA PRO A 126 -9.41 -0.32 20.36
C PRO A 126 -8.60 0.95 20.10
N ALA A 127 -7.75 1.39 21.04
CA ALA A 127 -6.90 2.56 20.85
C ALA A 127 -5.80 2.38 19.78
N ARG A 128 -5.62 1.17 19.23
CA ARG A 128 -4.73 0.93 18.07
C ARG A 128 -5.44 1.04 16.72
N TRP A 129 -6.67 1.55 16.71
CA TRP A 129 -7.47 1.68 15.50
C TRP A 129 -7.95 3.11 15.34
N ILE A 130 -7.90 3.61 14.10
CA ILE A 130 -8.60 4.83 13.71
C ILE A 130 -10.08 4.52 13.52
N CYS A 131 -10.37 3.33 12.95
CA CYS A 131 -11.72 2.82 12.74
C CYS A 131 -11.80 1.34 13.11
N ARG A 132 -12.79 0.96 13.92
CA ARG A 132 -13.14 -0.44 14.29
C ARG A 132 -14.60 -0.59 14.78
N GLY A 133 -15.36 0.51 14.88
CA GLY A 133 -16.75 0.54 15.38
C GLY A 133 -16.89 0.56 16.90
N ASP A 134 -15.83 0.24 17.65
CA ASP A 134 -15.75 0.40 19.11
C ASP A 134 -14.75 1.49 19.54
N VAL A 135 -14.24 2.26 18.58
CA VAL A 135 -13.32 3.37 18.80
C VAL A 135 -14.10 4.63 19.20
N THR A 136 -13.58 5.38 20.17
CA THR A 136 -14.14 6.69 20.51
C THR A 136 -13.80 7.70 19.41
N ASN A 137 -14.79 8.46 18.92
CA ASN A 137 -14.64 9.36 17.77
C ASN A 137 -14.20 8.64 16.48
N ASP A 138 -14.73 7.43 16.26
CA ASP A 138 -14.52 6.69 15.01
C ASP A 138 -14.95 7.55 13.82
N VAL A 139 -13.96 7.97 13.03
CA VAL A 139 -14.20 8.87 11.89
C VAL A 139 -14.87 8.14 10.74
N CYS A 140 -14.87 6.81 10.74
CA CYS A 140 -15.58 6.01 9.76
C CYS A 140 -17.08 5.83 10.10
N ASP A 141 -17.53 6.26 11.28
CA ASP A 141 -18.96 6.30 11.67
C ASP A 141 -19.61 7.66 11.39
N SER A 142 -18.97 8.50 10.58
CA SER A 142 -19.45 9.84 10.21
C SER A 142 -19.92 9.91 8.75
N SER A 143 -20.92 10.75 8.48
CA SER A 143 -21.36 11.05 7.11
C SER A 143 -20.51 12.15 6.48
N TYR A 144 -20.09 11.93 5.23
CA TYR A 144 -19.26 12.86 4.46
C TYR A 144 -19.91 13.20 3.11
N PRO A 145 -20.93 14.08 3.09
CA PRO A 145 -21.61 14.48 1.87
C PRO A 145 -20.64 15.13 0.88
N VAL A 146 -20.97 15.00 -0.42
CA VAL A 146 -20.20 15.57 -1.53
C VAL A 146 -21.04 16.65 -2.20
N THR A 147 -20.52 17.86 -2.31
CA THR A 147 -21.15 18.89 -3.15
C THR A 147 -20.67 18.76 -4.58
N ALA A 148 -21.57 18.34 -5.47
CA ALA A 148 -21.31 18.32 -6.90
C ALA A 148 -21.49 19.73 -7.49
N VAL A 149 -20.48 20.16 -8.25
CA VAL A 149 -20.49 21.39 -9.06
C VAL A 149 -20.78 21.02 -10.51
N ALA A 150 -21.97 21.35 -10.99
CA ALA A 150 -22.34 21.18 -12.40
C ALA A 150 -21.65 22.23 -13.29
N ALA A 151 -21.62 21.98 -14.60
CA ALA A 151 -21.03 22.91 -15.58
C ALA A 151 -21.68 24.31 -15.55
N ASP A 152 -22.99 24.38 -15.33
CA ASP A 152 -23.74 25.65 -15.19
C ASP A 152 -23.56 26.34 -13.83
N GLY A 153 -22.75 25.77 -12.93
CA GLY A 153 -22.51 26.28 -11.58
C GLY A 153 -23.52 25.84 -10.54
N THR A 154 -24.52 25.04 -10.90
CA THR A 154 -25.48 24.47 -9.95
C THR A 154 -24.75 23.59 -8.93
N LEU A 155 -25.05 23.83 -7.64
CA LEU A 155 -24.53 23.03 -6.54
C LEU A 155 -25.58 22.01 -6.09
N THR A 156 -25.21 20.73 -6.10
CA THR A 156 -26.05 19.64 -5.60
C THR A 156 -25.32 18.91 -4.48
N ILE A 157 -25.94 18.82 -3.30
CA ILE A 157 -25.39 18.01 -2.21
C ILE A 157 -25.83 16.57 -2.42
N ASN A 158 -24.87 15.70 -2.69
CA ASN A 158 -25.06 14.26 -2.67
C ASN A 158 -24.85 13.77 -1.22
N PRO A 159 -25.89 13.24 -0.57
CA PRO A 159 -25.74 12.67 0.77
C PRO A 159 -24.80 11.46 0.72
N SER A 160 -24.01 11.29 1.77
CA SER A 160 -23.17 10.09 1.97
C SER A 160 -23.76 9.30 3.11
N ASP A 161 -24.90 8.65 2.84
CA ASP A 161 -25.62 7.89 3.84
C ASP A 161 -24.79 6.68 4.28
N ILE A 162 -24.61 6.54 5.60
CA ILE A 162 -23.88 5.42 6.17
C ILE A 162 -24.75 4.17 6.03
N ALA A 163 -24.17 3.07 5.54
CA ALA A 163 -24.89 1.82 5.47
C ALA A 163 -25.24 1.30 6.87
N VAL A 164 -26.49 0.93 7.07
CA VAL A 164 -26.92 0.24 8.30
C VAL A 164 -26.60 -1.25 8.14
N ASP A 165 -25.73 -1.77 9.01
CA ASP A 165 -25.25 -3.16 8.98
C ASP A 165 -24.86 -3.61 7.56
N PRO A 166 -23.84 -2.96 6.94
CA PRO A 166 -23.41 -3.36 5.61
C PRO A 166 -22.99 -4.83 5.63
N PRO A 167 -23.16 -5.60 4.54
CA PRO A 167 -22.91 -7.04 4.56
C PRO A 167 -21.43 -7.42 4.42
N ILE A 168 -20.55 -6.44 4.21
CA ILE A 168 -19.12 -6.63 4.01
C ILE A 168 -18.31 -5.68 4.90
N ASP A 169 -17.01 -5.93 4.99
CA ASP A 169 -16.04 -5.09 5.68
C ASP A 169 -15.03 -4.48 4.71
N CYS A 170 -14.41 -3.37 5.11
CA CYS A 170 -13.25 -2.80 4.44
C CYS A 170 -12.08 -2.76 5.42
N PHE A 171 -10.93 -3.33 5.05
CA PHE A 171 -9.70 -3.22 5.80
C PHE A 171 -8.76 -2.26 5.08
N TYR A 172 -8.54 -1.08 5.66
CA TYR A 172 -7.82 0.02 5.02
C TYR A 172 -6.44 0.25 5.64
N VAL A 173 -5.40 0.29 4.80
CA VAL A 173 -4.02 0.59 5.19
C VAL A 173 -3.58 1.91 4.57
N TYR A 174 -3.44 2.94 5.41
CA TYR A 174 -3.17 4.31 4.97
C TYR A 174 -1.73 4.52 4.46
N PRO A 175 -1.46 5.59 3.68
CA PRO A 175 -0.12 5.91 3.15
C PRO A 175 0.81 6.55 4.20
N THR A 176 2.05 6.88 3.83
CA THR A 176 2.87 7.79 4.65
C THR A 176 2.16 9.12 4.84
N THR A 177 1.78 9.42 6.07
CA THR A 177 1.09 10.67 6.43
C THR A 177 1.56 11.27 7.75
N SER A 178 2.24 10.47 8.59
CA SER A 178 2.79 10.94 9.87
C SER A 178 3.75 12.12 9.69
N GLU A 179 3.57 13.10 10.57
CA GLU A 179 4.40 14.30 10.69
C GLU A 179 5.47 14.16 11.77
N ASP A 180 5.57 12.99 12.41
CA ASP A 180 6.59 12.71 13.41
C ASP A 180 8.00 12.86 12.82
N ALA A 181 8.89 13.42 13.63
CA ALA A 181 10.27 13.68 13.22
C ALA A 181 11.13 12.40 13.10
N THR A 182 10.72 11.31 13.76
CA THR A 182 11.41 10.02 13.81
C THR A 182 11.33 9.27 12.48
N MET A 183 11.96 8.09 12.37
CA MET A 183 11.89 7.27 11.15
C MET A 183 10.52 6.61 11.01
N ALA A 184 10.01 6.05 12.10
CA ALA A 184 8.68 5.47 12.20
C ALA A 184 7.78 6.37 13.05
N SER A 185 6.50 6.41 12.72
CA SER A 185 5.48 7.08 13.53
C SER A 185 5.29 6.37 14.86
N ASP A 186 4.70 7.05 15.83
CA ASP A 186 4.16 6.41 17.02
C ASP A 186 2.77 5.78 16.75
N PHE A 187 2.04 5.44 17.82
CA PHE A 187 0.68 4.90 17.74
C PHE A 187 -0.40 5.95 18.08
N THR A 188 -0.05 7.23 18.06
CA THR A 188 -0.96 8.35 18.29
C THR A 188 -1.36 8.90 16.94
N ALA A 189 -2.55 8.56 16.46
CA ALA A 189 -3.00 9.05 15.15
C ALA A 189 -3.18 10.59 15.16
N GLY A 190 -2.53 11.27 14.23
CA GLY A 190 -2.67 12.70 13.95
C GLY A 190 -3.17 12.91 12.52
N ALA A 191 -2.25 13.18 11.59
CA ALA A 191 -2.56 13.35 10.18
C ALA A 191 -3.21 12.10 9.54
N GLU A 192 -2.96 10.92 10.11
CA GLU A 192 -3.55 9.63 9.75
C GLU A 192 -5.08 9.65 9.81
N ILE A 193 -5.65 10.38 10.78
CA ILE A 193 -7.10 10.53 10.93
C ILE A 193 -7.66 11.27 9.71
N ASN A 194 -7.07 12.40 9.34
CA ASN A 194 -7.53 13.17 8.18
C ASN A 194 -7.38 12.34 6.90
N THR A 195 -6.24 11.70 6.69
CA THR A 195 -5.97 10.84 5.53
C THR A 195 -6.97 9.69 5.43
N THR A 196 -7.34 9.06 6.54
CA THR A 196 -8.38 8.01 6.59
C THR A 196 -9.72 8.55 6.14
N ILE A 197 -10.08 9.77 6.55
CA ILE A 197 -11.31 10.41 6.11
C ILE A 197 -11.28 10.66 4.60
N MET A 198 -10.17 11.20 4.08
CA MET A 198 -10.08 11.55 2.66
C MET A 198 -10.08 10.34 1.74
N GLN A 199 -9.50 9.21 2.16
CA GLN A 199 -9.30 8.07 1.27
C GLN A 199 -10.31 6.93 1.48
N ALA A 200 -10.75 6.68 2.72
CA ALA A 200 -11.44 5.43 3.06
C ALA A 200 -12.78 5.60 3.80
N ALA A 201 -12.98 6.65 4.60
CA ALA A 201 -14.17 6.73 5.46
C ALA A 201 -15.50 6.69 4.66
N ARG A 202 -15.53 7.23 3.44
CA ARG A 202 -16.71 7.20 2.56
C ARG A 202 -17.11 5.81 2.07
N PHE A 203 -16.24 4.81 2.22
CA PHE A 203 -16.63 3.41 1.98
C PHE A 203 -17.61 2.88 3.04
N ASN A 204 -17.86 3.61 4.14
CA ASN A 204 -18.92 3.31 5.09
C ASN A 204 -20.35 3.28 4.49
N GLN A 205 -20.50 3.75 3.25
CA GLN A 205 -21.71 3.58 2.43
C GLN A 205 -21.95 2.13 1.98
N VAL A 206 -20.95 1.26 2.08
CA VAL A 206 -21.01 -0.13 1.58
C VAL A 206 -20.38 -1.18 2.50
N CYS A 207 -19.54 -0.78 3.46
CA CYS A 207 -18.81 -1.70 4.35
C CYS A 207 -18.57 -1.13 5.75
N ARG A 208 -18.31 -2.00 6.74
CA ARG A 208 -17.73 -1.57 8.03
C ARG A 208 -16.25 -1.33 7.84
N VAL A 209 -15.73 -0.14 8.18
CA VAL A 209 -14.33 0.21 7.90
C VAL A 209 -13.45 -0.06 9.11
N PHE A 210 -12.37 -0.80 8.88
CA PHE A 210 -11.31 -1.12 9.83
C PHE A 210 -10.01 -0.47 9.37
N ALA A 211 -9.42 0.39 10.19
CA ALA A 211 -8.20 1.13 9.85
C ALA A 211 -7.21 1.11 11.03
N PRO A 212 -6.20 0.23 11.03
CA PRO A 212 -5.26 0.12 12.14
C PRO A 212 -4.25 1.28 12.13
N ILE A 213 -3.88 1.77 13.32
CA ILE A 213 -2.74 2.65 13.50
C ILE A 213 -1.49 1.76 13.49
N TYR A 214 -0.67 1.87 12.45
CA TYR A 214 0.60 1.16 12.32
C TYR A 214 1.76 2.16 12.33
N ARG A 215 2.96 1.70 12.76
CA ARG A 215 4.16 2.54 12.82
C ARG A 215 4.75 2.77 11.42
N SER A 216 4.03 3.57 10.63
CA SER A 216 4.38 3.95 9.26
C SER A 216 5.73 4.66 9.21
N VAL A 217 6.48 4.51 8.11
CA VAL A 217 7.62 5.40 7.87
C VAL A 217 7.07 6.80 7.61
N THR A 218 7.52 7.76 8.41
CA THR A 218 7.00 9.14 8.44
C THR A 218 7.45 9.94 7.22
N SER A 219 6.85 11.11 7.00
CA SER A 219 7.30 12.03 5.94
C SER A 219 8.77 12.44 6.13
N ALA A 220 9.20 12.67 7.38
CA ALA A 220 10.60 12.97 7.70
C ALA A 220 11.51 11.75 7.47
N GLY A 221 11.08 10.56 7.85
CA GLY A 221 11.79 9.30 7.62
C GLY A 221 11.99 9.02 6.13
N LEU A 222 10.94 9.17 5.33
CA LEU A 222 10.98 8.97 3.88
C LEU A 222 11.91 9.97 3.20
N SER A 223 11.85 11.25 3.61
CA SER A 223 12.77 12.29 3.12
C SER A 223 14.23 11.95 3.40
N ARG A 224 14.56 11.48 4.62
CA ARG A 224 15.92 11.03 4.96
C ARG A 224 16.34 9.79 4.17
N ALA A 225 15.44 8.83 4.01
CA ALA A 225 15.70 7.62 3.23
C ALA A 225 16.06 7.95 1.78
N PHE A 226 15.28 8.82 1.13
CA PHE A 226 15.51 9.19 -0.27
C PHE A 226 16.69 10.16 -0.47
N SER A 227 16.95 11.06 0.49
CA SER A 227 18.00 12.06 0.35
C SER A 227 19.38 11.56 0.80
N ALA A 228 19.45 10.61 1.73
CA ALA A 228 20.71 10.23 2.39
C ALA A 228 20.91 8.72 2.53
N GLY A 229 19.92 7.89 2.16
CA GLY A 229 20.01 6.44 2.35
C GLY A 229 20.10 6.04 3.82
N ASP A 230 19.22 6.59 4.66
CA ASP A 230 19.22 6.36 6.11
C ASP A 230 19.13 4.84 6.43
N PRO A 231 20.12 4.28 7.17
CA PRO A 231 20.20 2.85 7.44
C PRO A 231 19.07 2.33 8.35
N GLN A 232 18.30 3.20 9.00
CA GLN A 232 17.14 2.79 9.80
C GLN A 232 15.92 2.45 8.95
N PHE A 233 15.88 2.89 7.68
CA PHE A 233 14.72 2.75 6.82
C PHE A 233 14.26 1.29 6.64
N PRO A 234 15.12 0.30 6.34
CA PRO A 234 14.65 -1.09 6.15
C PRO A 234 14.00 -1.69 7.40
N ALA A 235 14.56 -1.39 8.58
CA ALA A 235 14.01 -1.88 9.85
C ALA A 235 12.64 -1.25 10.15
N ALA A 236 12.50 0.06 9.94
CA ALA A 236 11.23 0.76 10.11
C ALA A 236 10.17 0.30 9.10
N TRP A 237 10.55 0.12 7.83
CA TRP A 237 9.67 -0.40 6.78
C TRP A 237 9.17 -1.82 7.08
N ASN A 238 10.05 -2.69 7.57
CA ASN A 238 9.63 -4.03 7.98
C ASN A 238 8.75 -4.01 9.24
N GLN A 239 9.04 -3.14 10.21
CA GLN A 239 8.20 -2.99 11.39
C GLN A 239 6.78 -2.53 11.03
N ALA A 240 6.66 -1.57 10.10
CA ALA A 240 5.37 -1.12 9.58
C ALA A 240 4.54 -2.28 8.99
N TYR A 241 5.17 -3.17 8.21
CA TYR A 241 4.50 -4.36 7.70
C TYR A 241 4.07 -5.33 8.82
N LEU A 242 4.93 -5.57 9.82
CA LEU A 242 4.60 -6.46 10.92
C LEU A 242 3.41 -5.95 11.74
N ASP A 243 3.29 -4.64 11.90
CA ASP A 243 2.13 -4.00 12.52
C ASP A 243 0.85 -4.21 11.69
N VAL A 244 0.91 -4.01 10.36
CA VAL A 244 -0.22 -4.29 9.45
C VAL A 244 -0.64 -5.77 9.51
N LEU A 245 0.33 -6.69 9.53
CA LEU A 245 0.08 -8.13 9.62
C LEU A 245 -0.59 -8.52 10.95
N ASP A 246 -0.11 -7.96 12.06
CA ASP A 246 -0.68 -8.17 13.40
C ASP A 246 -2.13 -7.68 13.45
N ALA A 247 -2.40 -6.47 12.93
CA ALA A 247 -3.75 -5.92 12.81
C ALA A 247 -4.67 -6.78 11.94
N TRP A 248 -4.21 -7.24 10.77
CA TRP A 248 -4.98 -8.12 9.88
C TRP A 248 -5.38 -9.42 10.57
N ARG A 249 -4.44 -10.06 11.26
CA ARG A 249 -4.69 -11.32 11.98
C ARG A 249 -5.64 -11.13 13.16
N GLN A 250 -5.51 -10.02 13.89
CA GLN A 250 -6.45 -9.66 14.95
C GLN A 250 -7.87 -9.47 14.41
N TYR A 251 -7.99 -8.66 13.34
CA TYR A 251 -9.25 -8.41 12.66
C TYR A 251 -9.93 -9.72 12.20
N LEU A 252 -9.20 -10.60 11.52
CA LEU A 252 -9.74 -11.88 11.07
C LEU A 252 -10.22 -12.76 12.23
N ALA A 253 -9.49 -12.75 13.35
CA ALA A 253 -9.77 -13.64 14.47
C ALA A 253 -10.93 -13.19 15.36
N HIS A 254 -11.17 -11.87 15.49
CA HIS A 254 -12.12 -11.32 16.47
C HIS A 254 -13.23 -10.45 15.89
N ASP A 255 -13.00 -9.80 14.75
CA ASP A 255 -13.89 -8.75 14.24
C ASP A 255 -14.60 -9.15 12.94
N ASN A 256 -13.91 -9.88 12.05
CA ASN A 256 -14.39 -10.27 10.73
C ASN A 256 -15.57 -11.24 10.80
N ASN A 257 -15.52 -12.24 11.69
CA ASN A 257 -16.58 -13.25 11.84
C ASN A 257 -17.02 -13.94 10.52
N GLY A 258 -16.07 -14.16 9.60
CA GLY A 258 -16.32 -14.79 8.30
C GLY A 258 -16.97 -13.88 7.26
N ARG A 259 -17.01 -12.56 7.52
CA ARG A 259 -17.61 -11.59 6.60
C ARG A 259 -16.72 -11.37 5.37
N PRO A 260 -17.31 -11.12 4.18
CA PRO A 260 -16.53 -10.75 3.02
C PRO A 260 -15.83 -9.41 3.26
N VAL A 261 -14.63 -9.25 2.71
CA VAL A 261 -13.79 -8.07 2.98
C VAL A 261 -13.21 -7.48 1.69
N VAL A 262 -13.20 -6.16 1.61
CA VAL A 262 -12.41 -5.40 0.64
C VAL A 262 -11.15 -4.90 1.33
N ILE A 263 -9.98 -5.15 0.74
CA ILE A 263 -8.71 -4.63 1.28
C ILE A 263 -8.37 -3.36 0.49
N ILE A 264 -8.21 -2.22 1.16
CA ILE A 264 -7.97 -0.93 0.51
C ILE A 264 -6.62 -0.39 0.97
N ALA A 265 -5.80 0.10 0.06
CA ALA A 265 -4.53 0.70 0.42
C ALA A 265 -4.05 1.77 -0.57
N HIS A 266 -3.16 2.63 -0.07
CA HIS A 266 -2.49 3.65 -0.86
C HIS A 266 -1.00 3.78 -0.53
N SER A 267 -0.16 4.07 -1.53
CA SER A 267 1.26 4.40 -1.34
C SER A 267 2.01 3.35 -0.48
N GLN A 268 2.63 3.74 0.63
CA GLN A 268 3.25 2.83 1.61
C GLN A 268 2.32 1.69 2.04
N GLY A 269 1.05 2.00 2.34
CA GLY A 269 0.06 0.99 2.69
C GLY A 269 -0.13 -0.03 1.57
N SER A 270 -0.08 0.40 0.31
CA SER A 270 -0.17 -0.50 -0.84
C SER A 270 1.02 -1.43 -0.96
N PHE A 271 2.23 -0.97 -0.67
CA PHE A 271 3.40 -1.88 -0.60
C PHE A 271 3.24 -2.93 0.50
N HIS A 272 2.69 -2.56 1.66
CA HIS A 272 2.40 -3.51 2.74
C HIS A 272 1.26 -4.47 2.38
N VAL A 273 0.20 -3.99 1.72
CA VAL A 273 -0.90 -4.84 1.26
C VAL A 273 -0.46 -5.78 0.14
N VAL A 274 0.40 -5.36 -0.78
CA VAL A 274 1.01 -6.26 -1.78
C VAL A 274 1.71 -7.44 -1.09
N ARG A 275 2.53 -7.15 -0.07
CA ARG A 275 3.20 -8.19 0.72
C ARG A 275 2.20 -9.07 1.48
N LEU A 276 1.19 -8.46 2.11
CA LEU A 276 0.12 -9.17 2.81
C LEU A 276 -0.64 -10.13 1.88
N LEU A 277 -1.00 -9.65 0.69
CA LEU A 277 -1.67 -10.47 -0.32
C LEU A 277 -0.78 -11.65 -0.70
N LYS A 278 0.48 -11.40 -1.03
CA LYS A 278 1.44 -12.42 -1.46
C LYS A 278 1.73 -13.49 -0.41
N GLU A 279 1.86 -13.10 0.86
CA GLU A 279 2.32 -13.99 1.93
C GLU A 279 1.16 -14.64 2.71
N GLU A 280 0.04 -13.95 2.86
CA GLU A 280 -1.00 -14.34 3.82
C GLU A 280 -2.35 -14.63 3.18
N VAL A 281 -2.73 -13.89 2.13
CA VAL A 281 -4.07 -14.03 1.51
C VAL A 281 -4.00 -14.98 0.31
N ASP A 282 -3.26 -14.61 -0.73
CA ASP A 282 -3.16 -15.32 -2.00
C ASP A 282 -2.73 -16.79 -1.92
N PRO A 283 -1.88 -17.24 -0.98
CA PRO A 283 -1.58 -18.67 -0.86
C PRO A 283 -2.65 -19.46 -0.09
N LYS A 284 -3.54 -18.81 0.67
CA LYS A 284 -4.50 -19.45 1.60
C LYS A 284 -5.94 -19.39 1.09
N PRO A 285 -6.52 -20.49 0.57
CA PRO A 285 -7.88 -20.49 0.01
C PRO A 285 -8.93 -19.94 0.99
N GLU A 286 -8.80 -20.24 2.28
CA GLU A 286 -9.71 -19.76 3.33
C GLU A 286 -9.72 -18.24 3.45
N GLN A 287 -8.58 -17.56 3.25
CA GLN A 287 -8.52 -16.10 3.25
C GLN A 287 -8.95 -15.53 1.90
N ARG A 288 -8.47 -16.11 0.78
CA ARG A 288 -8.89 -15.68 -0.57
C ARG A 288 -10.41 -15.72 -0.73
N ASN A 289 -11.06 -16.74 -0.18
CA ASN A 289 -12.50 -16.92 -0.28
C ASN A 289 -13.32 -15.88 0.51
N LEU A 290 -12.68 -15.06 1.36
CA LEU A 290 -13.28 -13.91 2.03
C LEU A 290 -13.14 -12.61 1.21
N VAL A 291 -12.14 -12.51 0.33
CA VAL A 291 -11.83 -11.25 -0.35
C VAL A 291 -12.80 -10.98 -1.49
N VAL A 292 -13.54 -9.88 -1.39
CA VAL A 292 -14.37 -9.34 -2.49
C VAL A 292 -13.47 -8.73 -3.54
N SER A 293 -12.58 -7.83 -3.14
CA SER A 293 -11.50 -7.30 -3.98
C SER A 293 -10.40 -6.66 -3.13
N ALA A 294 -9.22 -6.48 -3.71
CA ALA A 294 -8.18 -5.64 -3.14
C ALA A 294 -7.99 -4.40 -4.01
N ILE A 295 -8.21 -3.21 -3.45
CA ILE A 295 -7.97 -1.91 -4.08
C ILE A 295 -6.59 -1.43 -3.64
N VAL A 296 -5.61 -1.53 -4.54
CA VAL A 296 -4.18 -1.27 -4.28
C VAL A 296 -3.74 -0.08 -5.12
N ALA A 297 -3.82 1.13 -4.58
CA ALA A 297 -3.51 2.36 -5.32
C ALA A 297 -2.09 2.90 -5.03
N GLY A 298 -1.46 3.56 -5.98
CA GLY A 298 -0.19 4.26 -5.76
C GLY A 298 0.99 3.33 -5.48
N THR A 299 1.14 2.24 -6.25
CA THR A 299 2.29 1.34 -6.18
C THR A 299 2.62 0.79 -7.58
N SER A 300 3.41 -0.27 -7.66
CA SER A 300 3.72 -1.01 -8.89
C SER A 300 3.36 -2.49 -8.69
N PHE A 301 2.07 -2.81 -8.73
CA PHE A 301 1.58 -4.18 -8.58
C PHE A 301 2.00 -5.03 -9.78
N GLN A 302 2.76 -6.09 -9.56
CA GLN A 302 3.39 -6.88 -10.62
C GLN A 302 2.54 -8.07 -11.05
N VAL A 303 2.45 -8.30 -12.36
CA VAL A 303 1.86 -9.49 -12.98
C VAL A 303 2.78 -10.05 -14.05
N ALA A 304 2.62 -11.32 -14.40
CA ALA A 304 3.35 -11.86 -15.55
C ALA A 304 2.94 -11.10 -16.82
N ALA A 305 3.88 -10.90 -17.75
CA ALA A 305 3.67 -10.05 -18.91
C ALA A 305 2.43 -10.45 -19.72
N GLY A 306 1.52 -9.49 -19.95
CA GLY A 306 0.24 -9.74 -20.63
C GLY A 306 -0.74 -10.68 -19.90
N ARG A 307 -0.60 -10.88 -18.59
CA ARG A 307 -1.46 -11.73 -17.76
C ARG A 307 -2.12 -10.94 -16.64
N ASP A 308 -3.09 -11.57 -15.98
CA ASP A 308 -3.79 -11.03 -14.81
C ASP A 308 -3.22 -11.55 -13.47
N VAL A 309 -2.29 -12.50 -13.52
CA VAL A 309 -1.63 -13.16 -12.37
C VAL A 309 -0.18 -13.46 -12.72
N GLY A 310 0.59 -13.99 -11.78
CA GLY A 310 1.94 -14.53 -12.01
C GLY A 310 3.07 -13.58 -11.59
N GLY A 311 2.77 -12.61 -10.72
CA GLY A 311 3.74 -11.71 -10.10
C GLY A 311 3.52 -11.65 -8.59
N ASP A 312 2.98 -10.54 -8.10
CA ASP A 312 2.68 -10.33 -6.68
C ASP A 312 1.61 -11.29 -6.14
N THR A 313 0.72 -11.75 -7.02
CA THR A 313 -0.26 -12.79 -6.72
C THR A 313 -0.24 -13.87 -7.80
N GLN A 314 -0.52 -15.10 -7.40
CA GLN A 314 -0.58 -16.28 -8.24
C GLN A 314 -2.02 -16.74 -8.48
N ASN A 315 -2.94 -16.48 -7.55
CA ASN A 315 -4.32 -16.97 -7.60
C ASN A 315 -5.38 -15.86 -7.65
N MET A 316 -5.06 -14.63 -7.24
CA MET A 316 -5.96 -13.48 -7.30
C MET A 316 -5.71 -12.65 -8.59
N PRO A 317 -6.56 -12.76 -9.62
CA PRO A 317 -6.36 -12.02 -10.86
C PRO A 317 -6.64 -10.53 -10.73
N LEU A 318 -6.21 -9.73 -11.69
CA LEU A 318 -6.73 -8.38 -11.90
C LEU A 318 -8.25 -8.39 -12.15
N CYS A 319 -8.94 -7.38 -11.66
CA CYS A 319 -10.37 -7.22 -11.92
C CYS A 319 -10.62 -6.73 -13.36
N ARG A 320 -11.53 -7.41 -14.06
CA ARG A 320 -11.93 -7.17 -15.46
C ARG A 320 -13.42 -6.88 -15.64
N SER A 321 -14.20 -6.90 -14.55
CA SER A 321 -15.64 -6.60 -14.55
C SER A 321 -16.12 -6.15 -13.16
N ASN A 322 -17.16 -5.32 -13.12
CA ASN A 322 -17.75 -4.81 -11.87
C ASN A 322 -18.44 -5.89 -11.02
N ILE A 323 -18.70 -7.07 -11.59
CA ILE A 323 -19.27 -8.22 -10.87
C ILE A 323 -18.25 -9.33 -10.61
N GLN A 324 -17.00 -9.15 -11.04
CA GLN A 324 -15.91 -10.07 -10.71
C GLN A 324 -15.43 -9.77 -9.28
N PHE A 325 -15.25 -10.80 -8.48
CA PHE A 325 -14.70 -10.72 -7.13
C PHE A 325 -13.50 -11.66 -6.96
N GLY A 326 -12.83 -11.59 -5.80
CA GLY A 326 -11.58 -12.31 -5.55
C GLY A 326 -10.42 -11.78 -6.38
N CYS A 327 -10.47 -10.51 -6.79
CA CYS A 327 -9.58 -9.89 -7.74
C CYS A 327 -8.94 -8.59 -7.22
N VAL A 328 -7.92 -8.11 -7.92
CA VAL A 328 -7.17 -6.89 -7.57
C VAL A 328 -7.52 -5.74 -8.52
N ILE A 329 -7.89 -4.60 -7.94
CA ILE A 329 -7.99 -3.29 -8.62
C ILE A 329 -6.74 -2.51 -8.25
N THR A 330 -5.88 -2.21 -9.22
CA THR A 330 -4.62 -1.49 -8.97
C THR A 330 -4.41 -0.40 -9.99
N PHE A 331 -3.96 0.76 -9.55
CA PHE A 331 -3.68 1.89 -10.41
C PHE A 331 -2.83 2.94 -9.70
N GLN A 332 -2.24 3.81 -10.52
CA GLN A 332 -1.38 4.92 -10.13
C GLN A 332 -1.64 6.01 -11.16
N THR A 333 -1.91 7.22 -10.70
CA THR A 333 -2.44 8.27 -11.55
C THR A 333 -1.33 9.19 -12.05
N PHE A 334 -1.33 9.45 -13.35
CA PHE A 334 -0.50 10.46 -13.98
C PHE A 334 -1.37 11.26 -14.93
N ARG A 335 -1.07 12.55 -15.10
CA ARG A 335 -1.72 13.32 -16.16
C ARG A 335 -1.40 12.70 -17.51
N ASP A 336 -2.38 12.69 -18.41
CA ASP A 336 -2.19 12.20 -19.77
C ASP A 336 -1.08 12.94 -20.53
N ASN A 337 -0.90 14.23 -20.24
CA ASN A 337 0.10 15.12 -20.81
C ASN A 337 1.43 15.18 -20.03
N VAL A 338 1.49 14.55 -18.84
CA VAL A 338 2.72 14.40 -18.04
C VAL A 338 2.84 12.93 -17.61
N PRO A 339 3.12 12.03 -18.57
CA PRO A 339 3.22 10.59 -18.28
C PRO A 339 4.47 10.26 -17.46
N PRO A 340 4.53 9.07 -16.81
CA PRO A 340 5.69 8.66 -16.03
C PRO A 340 6.97 8.65 -16.87
N GLN A 341 8.05 9.13 -16.26
CA GLN A 341 9.38 9.20 -16.87
C GLN A 341 10.29 8.08 -16.33
N PRO A 342 11.38 7.71 -17.03
CA PRO A 342 12.34 6.74 -16.51
C PRO A 342 12.84 7.10 -15.10
N GLY A 343 12.88 6.11 -14.20
CA GLY A 343 13.23 6.30 -12.80
C GLY A 343 12.05 6.68 -11.90
N THR A 344 10.84 6.78 -12.46
CA THR A 344 9.60 6.81 -11.68
C THR A 344 9.44 5.50 -10.90
N LEU A 345 8.99 5.59 -9.65
CA LEU A 345 8.72 4.43 -8.78
C LEU A 345 7.38 3.76 -9.12
N PHE A 346 6.33 4.55 -9.30
CA PHE A 346 4.96 4.09 -9.44
C PHE A 346 4.65 3.67 -10.88
N GLY A 347 4.00 2.51 -11.04
CA GLY A 347 3.72 1.95 -12.36
C GLY A 347 4.95 1.34 -13.04
N ALA A 348 6.10 1.25 -12.36
CA ALA A 348 7.34 0.73 -12.93
C ALA A 348 7.27 -0.79 -13.17
N PRO A 349 7.77 -1.28 -14.33
CA PRO A 349 7.84 -2.71 -14.59
C PRO A 349 8.91 -3.37 -13.72
N GLY A 350 8.72 -4.66 -13.45
CA GLY A 350 9.77 -5.50 -12.87
C GLY A 350 10.75 -6.00 -13.94
N ALA A 351 11.74 -6.78 -13.51
CA ALA A 351 12.76 -7.32 -14.44
C ALA A 351 12.17 -8.27 -15.49
N THR A 352 11.09 -8.99 -15.14
CA THR A 352 10.42 -9.97 -16.02
C THR A 352 8.89 -9.89 -15.94
N THR A 353 8.37 -8.87 -15.26
CA THR A 353 6.94 -8.67 -14.96
C THR A 353 6.49 -7.29 -15.42
N ASP A 354 5.22 -7.18 -15.80
CA ASP A 354 4.59 -5.90 -16.07
C ASP A 354 4.02 -5.33 -14.77
N SER A 355 4.06 -4.01 -14.63
CA SER A 355 3.19 -3.35 -13.66
C SER A 355 1.75 -3.40 -14.15
N ALA A 356 0.79 -3.57 -13.26
CA ALA A 356 -0.62 -3.64 -13.61
C ALA A 356 -1.30 -2.27 -13.56
N CYS A 357 -2.35 -2.14 -14.36
CA CYS A 357 -3.31 -1.04 -14.26
C CYS A 357 -4.72 -1.56 -14.57
N THR A 358 -5.67 -1.25 -13.70
CA THR A 358 -7.11 -1.43 -13.90
C THR A 358 -7.79 -0.08 -13.78
N ASN A 359 -8.63 0.28 -14.75
CA ASN A 359 -9.40 1.52 -14.67
C ASN A 359 -10.58 1.30 -13.71
N PRO A 360 -10.62 1.97 -12.54
CA PRO A 360 -11.69 1.77 -11.55
C PRO A 360 -13.08 2.18 -12.05
N ALA A 361 -13.18 3.02 -13.08
CA ALA A 361 -14.45 3.38 -13.72
C ALA A 361 -14.80 2.50 -14.93
N ALA A 362 -13.87 1.67 -15.41
CA ALA A 362 -14.07 0.76 -16.53
C ALA A 362 -13.16 -0.48 -16.41
N LEU A 363 -13.52 -1.40 -15.52
CA LEU A 363 -12.71 -2.60 -15.27
C LEU A 363 -12.48 -3.47 -16.52
N ALA A 364 -13.41 -3.43 -17.47
CA ALA A 364 -13.27 -4.11 -18.78
C ALA A 364 -12.23 -3.44 -19.70
N GLY A 365 -11.70 -2.27 -19.34
CA GLY A 365 -10.74 -1.47 -20.10
C GLY A 365 -11.38 -0.27 -20.81
N GLY A 366 -10.51 0.59 -21.34
CA GLY A 366 -10.88 1.81 -22.07
C GLY A 366 -11.01 3.06 -21.20
N PRO A 367 -11.27 4.22 -21.82
CA PRO A 367 -11.49 5.48 -21.12
C PRO A 367 -12.88 5.53 -20.47
N ALA A 368 -12.95 6.11 -19.28
CA ALA A 368 -14.21 6.37 -18.59
C ALA A 368 -14.10 7.59 -17.67
N LEU A 369 -15.25 8.24 -17.41
CA LEU A 369 -15.31 9.31 -16.43
C LEU A 369 -15.01 8.75 -15.04
N LEU A 370 -14.13 9.42 -14.30
CA LEU A 370 -13.85 9.10 -12.91
C LEU A 370 -14.79 9.92 -12.04
N ASP A 371 -15.66 9.24 -11.29
CA ASP A 371 -16.53 9.90 -10.33
C ASP A 371 -15.71 10.22 -9.08
N ALA A 372 -15.22 11.45 -9.03
CA ALA A 372 -14.35 11.95 -7.98
C ALA A 372 -15.15 12.35 -6.73
N ALA A 373 -14.54 12.14 -5.57
CA ALA A 373 -14.91 12.85 -4.35
C ALA A 373 -13.64 13.41 -3.73
N ALA A 374 -13.45 14.70 -3.96
CA ALA A 374 -12.25 15.43 -3.63
C ALA A 374 -12.46 16.25 -2.36
N PRO A 375 -11.55 16.19 -1.38
CA PRO A 375 -11.52 17.11 -0.27
C PRO A 375 -11.57 18.58 -0.73
N VAL A 376 -12.47 19.36 -0.15
CA VAL A 376 -12.56 20.80 -0.40
C VAL A 376 -11.34 21.49 0.19
N GLY A 377 -10.65 22.27 -0.62
CA GLY A 377 -9.45 22.98 -0.25
C GLY A 377 -8.46 23.06 -1.42
N PRO A 378 -7.33 23.75 -1.24
CA PRO A 378 -6.34 23.97 -2.29
C PRO A 378 -5.54 22.69 -2.63
N TRP A 379 -6.11 21.50 -2.47
CA TRP A 379 -5.38 20.23 -2.55
C TRP A 379 -5.72 19.39 -3.78
N ILE A 380 -6.93 19.50 -4.33
CA ILE A 380 -7.35 18.71 -5.51
C ILE A 380 -7.86 19.55 -6.67
N PHE A 381 -8.45 20.72 -6.45
CA PHE A 381 -8.87 21.58 -7.56
C PHE A 381 -8.09 22.90 -7.50
N ALA A 382 -7.58 23.33 -8.65
CA ALA A 382 -6.88 24.60 -8.75
C ALA A 382 -7.85 25.74 -8.37
N SER A 383 -7.29 26.87 -7.93
CA SER A 383 -8.01 28.03 -7.35
C SER A 383 -8.93 28.77 -8.34
N SER A 384 -9.34 28.14 -9.43
CA SER A 384 -10.23 28.66 -10.47
C SER A 384 -11.71 28.46 -10.18
N TYR A 385 -12.10 27.69 -9.15
CA TYR A 385 -13.51 27.66 -8.75
C TYR A 385 -13.93 29.02 -8.20
N THR A 386 -14.82 29.70 -8.92
CA THR A 386 -15.32 31.05 -8.60
C THR A 386 -16.79 31.06 -8.14
N GLY A 387 -17.39 29.89 -8.00
CA GLY A 387 -18.78 29.73 -7.57
C GLY A 387 -19.01 29.90 -6.05
N PRO A 388 -20.25 29.65 -5.58
CA PRO A 388 -20.62 29.80 -4.17
C PRO A 388 -19.79 28.92 -3.22
N SER A 389 -19.64 29.35 -1.97
CA SER A 389 -18.87 28.58 -0.97
C SER A 389 -19.42 27.16 -0.76
N ILE A 390 -18.56 26.17 -0.95
CA ILE A 390 -18.86 24.76 -0.66
C ILE A 390 -18.62 24.51 0.84
N THR A 391 -19.65 24.03 1.54
CA THR A 391 -19.62 23.79 3.00
C THR A 391 -19.38 22.33 3.38
N SER A 392 -19.60 21.40 2.44
CA SER A 392 -19.26 19.99 2.64
C SER A 392 -17.75 19.80 2.65
N ARG A 393 -17.28 18.74 3.30
CA ARG A 393 -15.85 18.40 3.33
C ARG A 393 -15.33 17.91 1.97
N PHE A 394 -16.23 17.36 1.15
CA PHE A 394 -15.91 16.86 -0.18
C PHE A 394 -16.69 17.61 -1.25
N MET A 395 -16.12 17.70 -2.43
CA MET A 395 -16.76 18.18 -3.64
C MET A 395 -16.48 17.25 -4.81
N SER A 396 -17.29 17.37 -5.85
CA SER A 396 -17.06 16.72 -7.14
C SER A 396 -17.35 17.70 -8.28
N ALA A 397 -16.75 17.43 -9.43
CA ALA A 397 -17.02 18.14 -10.67
C ALA A 397 -17.38 17.09 -11.74
N PRO A 398 -18.62 16.58 -11.77
CA PRO A 398 -19.02 15.51 -12.67
C PRO A 398 -18.64 15.82 -14.12
N GLY A 399 -18.07 14.84 -14.82
CA GLY A 399 -17.61 15.00 -16.20
C GLY A 399 -16.25 15.66 -16.39
N LEU A 400 -15.61 16.20 -15.34
CA LEU A 400 -14.34 16.90 -15.47
C LEU A 400 -13.13 15.97 -15.69
N VAL A 401 -13.17 14.75 -15.17
CA VAL A 401 -11.99 13.87 -15.17
C VAL A 401 -12.30 12.57 -15.91
N THR A 402 -11.47 12.24 -16.90
CA THR A 402 -11.48 10.93 -17.59
C THR A 402 -10.22 10.15 -17.20
N GLY A 403 -10.38 8.87 -16.88
CA GLY A 403 -9.29 7.94 -16.64
C GLY A 403 -9.19 6.89 -17.74
N GLU A 404 -7.97 6.53 -18.13
CA GLU A 404 -7.69 5.42 -19.04
C GLU A 404 -6.36 4.74 -18.67
N CYS A 405 -6.34 3.42 -18.53
CA CYS A 405 -5.07 2.72 -18.34
C CYS A 405 -4.23 2.75 -19.62
N LYS A 406 -3.01 3.29 -19.53
CA LYS A 406 -2.06 3.38 -20.64
C LYS A 406 -0.74 2.70 -20.29
N VAL A 407 0.01 2.37 -21.35
CA VAL A 407 1.36 1.83 -21.26
C VAL A 407 2.32 2.76 -22.00
N LEU A 408 3.39 3.19 -21.35
CA LEU A 408 4.45 3.98 -21.96
C LEU A 408 5.81 3.54 -21.40
N ASN A 409 6.73 3.14 -22.27
CA ASN A 409 8.08 2.70 -21.89
C ASN A 409 8.09 1.61 -20.80
N GLY A 410 7.12 0.69 -20.85
CA GLY A 410 6.94 -0.37 -19.85
C GLY A 410 6.24 0.08 -18.56
N TYR A 411 5.99 1.38 -18.38
CA TYR A 411 5.16 1.87 -17.28
C TYR A 411 3.70 1.69 -17.62
N HIS A 412 2.96 1.02 -16.74
CA HIS A 412 1.50 0.97 -16.81
C HIS A 412 0.97 1.99 -15.81
N TYR A 413 -0.06 2.76 -16.15
CA TYR A 413 -0.60 3.81 -15.28
C TYR A 413 -1.99 4.23 -15.72
N LEU A 414 -2.77 4.80 -14.79
CA LEU A 414 -4.05 5.42 -15.08
C LEU A 414 -3.77 6.85 -15.56
N ALA A 415 -3.84 7.06 -16.87
CA ALA A 415 -3.75 8.37 -17.48
C ALA A 415 -5.02 9.17 -17.16
N VAL A 416 -4.82 10.37 -16.63
CA VAL A 416 -5.88 11.27 -16.19
C VAL A 416 -5.95 12.45 -17.16
N THR A 417 -7.05 12.57 -17.88
CA THR A 417 -7.37 13.70 -18.75
C THR A 417 -8.34 14.63 -18.04
N ILE A 418 -8.04 15.93 -18.05
CA ILE A 418 -8.92 16.98 -17.52
C ILE A 418 -9.72 17.57 -18.67
N ASN A 419 -11.03 17.35 -18.64
CA ASN A 419 -12.01 17.84 -19.61
C ASN A 419 -12.43 19.28 -19.26
N ALA A 420 -11.44 20.18 -19.16
CA ALA A 420 -11.66 21.57 -18.81
C ALA A 420 -12.51 22.29 -19.87
N ASP A 421 -13.46 23.10 -19.42
CA ASP A 421 -14.16 24.07 -20.24
C ASP A 421 -14.04 25.45 -19.56
N PRO A 422 -13.13 26.31 -20.03
CA PRO A 422 -12.90 27.63 -19.43
C PRO A 422 -14.12 28.56 -19.44
N THR A 423 -15.21 28.17 -20.11
CA THR A 423 -16.46 28.93 -20.15
C THR A 423 -17.48 28.47 -19.11
N ASP A 424 -17.22 27.36 -18.42
CA ASP A 424 -18.12 26.80 -17.41
C ASP A 424 -17.69 27.16 -15.98
N ALA A 425 -18.52 26.81 -15.00
CA ALA A 425 -18.31 27.20 -13.59
C ALA A 425 -17.39 26.24 -12.80
N ARG A 426 -17.00 25.11 -13.39
CA ARG A 426 -16.11 24.13 -12.78
C ARG A 426 -14.67 24.64 -12.85
N THR A 427 -13.80 23.95 -12.15
CA THR A 427 -12.37 24.21 -12.21
C THR A 427 -11.76 23.63 -13.49
N ASP A 428 -10.84 24.36 -14.10
CA ASP A 428 -10.12 23.93 -15.30
C ASP A 428 -8.92 23.00 -15.02
N ASP A 429 -8.54 22.81 -13.76
CA ASP A 429 -7.38 21.99 -13.42
C ASP A 429 -7.51 21.35 -12.04
N ILE A 430 -6.83 20.21 -11.90
CA ILE A 430 -6.67 19.53 -10.62
C ILE A 430 -5.28 19.81 -10.02
N ARG A 431 -5.12 19.52 -8.75
CA ARG A 431 -3.83 19.37 -8.06
C ARG A 431 -3.61 17.90 -7.74
N GLY A 432 -2.42 17.57 -7.25
CA GLY A 432 -2.03 16.19 -6.95
C GLY A 432 -0.58 15.89 -7.31
N ASP A 433 0.01 16.73 -8.17
CA ASP A 433 1.42 16.70 -8.57
C ASP A 433 2.34 17.14 -7.41
N SER A 434 2.47 16.26 -6.41
CA SER A 434 3.12 16.56 -5.13
C SER A 434 4.64 16.53 -5.19
N ALA A 435 5.23 15.78 -6.14
CA ALA A 435 6.66 15.70 -6.36
C ALA A 435 7.00 15.31 -7.82
N PRO A 436 8.20 15.67 -8.32
CA PRO A 436 8.66 15.20 -9.62
C PRO A 436 8.58 13.67 -9.73
N ASN A 437 8.06 13.17 -10.84
CA ASN A 437 7.88 11.74 -11.12
C ASN A 437 6.88 11.00 -10.21
N TRP A 438 6.06 11.72 -9.40
CA TRP A 438 5.01 11.08 -8.61
C TRP A 438 3.64 11.15 -9.28
N GLY A 439 3.50 11.92 -10.39
CA GLY A 439 2.20 12.09 -11.02
C GLY A 439 1.19 12.67 -10.04
N LEU A 440 -0.06 12.21 -10.10
CA LEU A 440 -1.17 12.65 -9.26
C LEU A 440 -1.30 11.81 -7.98
N HIS A 441 -0.21 11.17 -7.53
CA HIS A 441 -0.18 10.20 -6.43
C HIS A 441 -0.93 10.62 -5.15
N ALA A 442 -0.89 11.90 -4.78
CA ALA A 442 -1.58 12.39 -3.58
C ALA A 442 -3.11 12.22 -3.63
N VAL A 443 -3.68 12.04 -4.81
CA VAL A 443 -5.13 12.00 -5.05
C VAL A 443 -5.59 10.73 -5.77
N ASP A 444 -4.74 9.69 -5.84
CA ASP A 444 -5.06 8.43 -6.53
C ASP A 444 -6.45 7.90 -6.14
N LEU A 445 -6.72 7.75 -4.84
CA LEU A 445 -8.00 7.22 -4.35
C LEU A 445 -9.16 8.23 -4.43
N ASN A 446 -8.86 9.53 -4.51
CA ASN A 446 -9.88 10.59 -4.55
C ASN A 446 -10.47 10.78 -5.95
N LEU A 447 -9.65 10.64 -6.98
CA LEU A 447 -10.08 10.83 -8.37
C LEU A 447 -11.18 9.85 -8.80
N PRO A 448 -11.15 8.55 -8.43
CA PRO A 448 -12.22 7.60 -8.74
C PRO A 448 -13.00 7.14 -7.50
N GLN A 449 -13.04 7.90 -6.40
CA GLN A 449 -13.57 7.39 -5.12
C GLN A 449 -15.01 6.87 -5.23
N GLU A 450 -15.91 7.60 -5.91
CA GLU A 450 -17.29 7.15 -6.09
C GLU A 450 -17.39 5.98 -7.06
N SER A 451 -16.55 5.96 -8.10
CA SER A 451 -16.45 4.82 -9.02
C SER A 451 -16.03 3.55 -8.26
N LEU A 452 -15.04 3.65 -7.35
CA LEU A 452 -14.60 2.54 -6.50
C LEU A 452 -15.71 2.07 -5.55
N ILE A 453 -16.43 2.98 -4.90
CA ILE A 453 -17.55 2.62 -4.01
C ILE A 453 -18.66 1.92 -4.81
N SER A 454 -18.94 2.39 -6.04
CA SER A 454 -19.89 1.75 -6.96
C SER A 454 -19.46 0.34 -7.38
N VAL A 455 -18.17 0.16 -7.69
CA VAL A 455 -17.59 -1.14 -7.99
C VAL A 455 -17.69 -2.06 -6.77
N VAL A 456 -17.29 -1.61 -5.59
CA VAL A 456 -17.39 -2.41 -4.35
C VAL A 456 -18.83 -2.83 -4.09
N ARG A 457 -19.81 -1.94 -4.27
CA ARG A 457 -21.24 -2.27 -4.14
C ARG A 457 -21.64 -3.41 -5.09
N SER A 458 -21.19 -3.34 -6.34
CA SER A 458 -21.49 -4.32 -7.37
C SER A 458 -20.81 -5.67 -7.10
N GLN A 459 -19.53 -5.65 -6.73
CA GLN A 459 -18.76 -6.85 -6.39
C GLN A 459 -19.29 -7.52 -5.12
N ALA A 460 -19.69 -6.74 -4.11
CA ALA A 460 -20.29 -7.26 -2.88
C ALA A 460 -21.62 -7.97 -3.17
N ALA A 461 -22.49 -7.35 -3.97
CA ALA A 461 -23.74 -7.97 -4.39
C ALA A 461 -23.51 -9.30 -5.15
N ALA A 462 -22.55 -9.31 -6.09
CA ALA A 462 -22.17 -10.51 -6.82
C ALA A 462 -21.60 -11.60 -5.89
N PHE A 463 -20.72 -11.23 -4.97
CA PHE A 463 -20.12 -12.15 -4.00
C PHE A 463 -21.18 -12.81 -3.11
N LEU A 464 -22.16 -12.04 -2.63
CA LEU A 464 -23.21 -12.53 -1.74
C LEU A 464 -24.23 -13.44 -2.46
N SER A 465 -24.23 -13.42 -3.80
CA SER A 465 -25.11 -14.27 -4.63
C SER A 465 -24.49 -15.62 -5.04
N ARG A 466 -23.25 -15.90 -4.60
CA ARG A 466 -22.45 -17.06 -5.05
C ARG A 466 -22.91 -18.42 -4.52
#